data_AF-A0A1N7KAS7-F1
#
_entry.id   AF-A0A1N7KAS7-F1
#
_cell.length_a   1.000
_cell.length_b   1.000
_cell.length_c   1.000
_cell.angle_alpha   90.00
_cell.angle_beta   90.00
_cell.angle_gamma   90.00
#
_symmetry.space_group_name_H-M   'P 1'
#
loop_
_entity.id
_entity.type
_entity.pdbx_description
1 polymer ?
#
loop_
_entity_poly.entity_id
_entity_poly.type
_entity_poly.pdbx_seq_one_letter_code
_entity_poly.pdbx_strand_id
1 'polypeptide(L)' 'MIPQNFKDILSNSENAGFYQTLALIIFILFFIVLVIYVFSKPKKFYREEENAPLQDDEDDFNLKN' A
#
# COMPACT_ATOMS: atom_id res chain seq x y z
N MET A 1 -25.11 -22.64 7.50
CA MET A 1 -24.31 -23.73 6.90
C MET A 1 -23.49 -23.12 5.77
N ILE A 2 -22.17 -23.26 5.83
CA ILE A 2 -21.33 -22.94 4.65
C ILE A 2 -21.81 -23.89 3.54
N PRO A 3 -22.11 -23.41 2.33
CA PRO A 3 -22.66 -24.28 1.28
C PRO A 3 -21.71 -25.45 1.05
N GLN A 4 -22.22 -26.68 1.04
CA GLN A 4 -21.43 -27.90 0.95
C GLN A 4 -20.49 -27.90 -0.28
N ASN A 5 -20.93 -27.26 -1.36
CA ASN A 5 -20.14 -27.03 -2.58
C ASN A 5 -18.82 -26.28 -2.33
N PHE A 6 -18.76 -25.32 -1.41
CA PHE A 6 -17.50 -24.62 -1.07
C PHE A 6 -16.53 -25.54 -0.33
N LYS A 7 -17.09 -26.40 0.55
CA LYS A 7 -16.30 -27.35 1.30
C LYS A 7 -15.69 -28.41 0.37
N ASP A 8 -16.44 -28.83 -0.64
CA ASP A 8 -15.99 -29.80 -1.66
C ASP A 8 -14.97 -29.20 -2.63
N ILE A 9 -15.09 -27.93 -3.03
CA ILE A 9 -14.07 -27.24 -3.86
C ILE A 9 -12.74 -27.10 -3.10
N LEU A 10 -12.80 -26.80 -1.80
CA LEU A 10 -11.61 -26.62 -0.98
C LEU A 10 -10.95 -27.95 -0.59
N SER A 11 -11.74 -29.00 -0.36
CA SER A 11 -11.25 -30.32 0.05
C SER A 11 -10.84 -31.22 -1.12
N ASN A 12 -11.41 -31.03 -2.31
CA ASN A 12 -11.21 -31.89 -3.48
C ASN A 12 -10.28 -31.26 -4.54
N SER A 13 -9.63 -30.15 -4.20
CA SER A 13 -8.54 -29.62 -4.99
C SER A 13 -7.32 -30.52 -4.74
N GLU A 14 -7.13 -31.52 -5.61
CA GLU A 14 -5.97 -32.43 -5.64
C GLU A 14 -4.62 -31.67 -5.58
N ASN A 15 -4.62 -30.40 -5.99
CA ASN A 15 -3.50 -29.46 -5.96
C ASN A 15 -3.63 -28.33 -4.92
N ALA A 16 -4.47 -28.49 -3.88
CA ALA A 16 -4.77 -27.42 -2.90
C ALA A 16 -3.50 -26.93 -2.20
N GLY A 17 -2.62 -27.86 -1.81
CA GLY A 17 -1.32 -27.53 -1.21
C GLY A 17 -0.40 -26.76 -2.16
N PHE A 18 -0.45 -27.06 -3.46
CA PHE A 18 0.33 -26.36 -4.48
C PHE A 18 -0.17 -24.92 -4.64
N TYR A 19 -1.48 -24.72 -4.83
CA TYR A 19 -2.06 -23.38 -4.95
C TYR A 19 -1.89 -22.56 -3.66
N GLN A 20 -2.00 -23.18 -2.49
CA GLN A 20 -1.73 -22.53 -1.20
C GLN A 20 -0.28 -22.02 -1.11
N THR A 21 0.68 -22.84 -1.52
CA THR A 21 2.10 -22.48 -1.52
C THR A 21 2.38 -21.37 -2.54
N LEU A 22 1.79 -21.46 -3.72
CA LEU A 22 1.90 -20.44 -4.76
C LEU A 22 1.31 -19.10 -4.30
N ALA A 23 0.14 -19.12 -3.67
CA ALA A 23 -0.49 -17.92 -3.12
C ALA A 23 0.38 -17.27 -2.04
N LEU A 24 1.02 -18.06 -1.18
CA LEU A 24 1.95 -17.56 -0.16
C LEU A 24 3.17 -16.88 -0.80
N ILE A 25 3.76 -17.49 -1.84
CA ILE A 25 4.91 -16.92 -2.56
C ILE A 25 4.52 -15.60 -3.22
N ILE A 26 3.38 -15.55 -3.91
CA ILE A 26 2.89 -14.33 -4.57
C ILE A 26 2.61 -13.23 -3.54
N PHE A 27 2.01 -13.58 -2.40
CA PHE A 27 1.76 -12.64 -1.31
C PHE A 27 3.06 -12.01 -0.78
N ILE A 28 4.10 -12.83 -0.55
CA ILE A 28 5.40 -12.34 -0.10
C ILE A 28 6.06 -11.47 -1.17
N LEU A 29 6.04 -11.90 -2.43
CA LEU A 29 6.60 -11.12 -3.55
C LEU A 29 5.91 -9.76 -3.71
N PHE A 30 4.58 -9.72 -3.57
CA PHE A 30 3.82 -8.48 -3.58
C PHE A 30 4.30 -7.52 -2.48
N PHE A 31 4.52 -8.03 -1.27
CA PHE A 31 5.06 -7.21 -0.17
C PHE A 31 6.48 -6.71 -0.46
N ILE A 32 7.36 -7.54 -1.02
CA ILE A 32 8.72 -7.13 -1.38
C ILE A 32 8.68 -6.01 -2.42
N VAL A 33 7.85 -6.15 -3.45
CA VAL A 33 7.68 -5.13 -4.49
C VAL A 33 7.14 -3.84 -3.89
N LEU A 34 6.16 -3.90 -2.99
CA LEU A 34 5.60 -2.73 -2.31
C LEU A 34 6.67 -2.01 -1.48
N VAL A 35 7.43 -2.75 -0.68
CA VAL A 35 8.54 -2.21 0.11
C VAL A 35 9.54 -1.49 -0.81
N ILE A 36 10.01 -2.16 -1.87
CA ILE A 36 10.94 -1.55 -2.83
C ILE A 36 10.31 -0.30 -3.46
N TYR A 37 9.05 -0.34 -3.86
CA TYR A 37 8.35 0.81 -4.44
C TYR A 37 8.27 2.01 -3.49
N VAL A 38 7.95 1.77 -2.22
CA VAL A 38 7.87 2.81 -1.19
C VAL A 38 9.25 3.39 -0.90
N PHE A 39 10.29 2.57 -0.77
CA PHE A 39 11.66 3.06 -0.56
C PHE A 39 12.26 3.72 -1.80
N SER A 40 11.84 3.28 -2.99
CA SER A 40 12.26 3.87 -4.26
C SER A 40 11.58 5.19 -4.56
N LYS A 41 10.50 5.55 -3.84
CA LYS A 41 9.99 6.92 -3.88
C LYS A 41 11.07 7.85 -3.31
N PRO A 42 11.62 8.76 -4.11
CA PRO A 42 12.66 9.65 -3.63
C PRO A 42 12.05 10.59 -2.58
N LYS A 43 12.75 10.74 -1.44
CA LYS A 43 12.47 11.77 -0.41
C LYS A 43 12.42 13.20 -0.96
N LYS A 44 12.77 13.39 -2.23
CA LYS A 44 12.85 14.67 -2.95
C LYS A 44 11.49 15.35 -3.16
N PHE A 45 10.37 14.66 -2.92
CA PHE A 45 9.04 15.29 -2.94
C PHE A 45 8.88 16.35 -1.84
N TYR A 46 9.65 16.26 -0.76
CA TYR A 46 9.65 17.27 0.29
C TYR A 46 10.72 18.34 0.09
N ARG A 47 11.57 18.25 -0.95
CA ARG A 47 12.63 19.25 -1.13
C ARG A 47 12.08 20.58 -1.65
N GLU A 48 10.93 20.56 -2.33
CA GLU A 48 10.20 21.78 -2.70
C GLU A 48 9.40 22.32 -1.52
N GLU A 49 8.84 21.48 -0.65
CA GLU A 49 8.11 21.93 0.56
C GLU A 49 9.02 22.34 1.72
N GLU A 50 10.19 21.71 1.89
CA GLU A 50 11.22 22.11 2.86
C GLU A 50 11.88 23.45 2.49
N ASN A 51 11.87 23.81 1.21
CA ASN A 51 12.32 25.11 0.71
C ASN A 51 11.13 26.01 0.33
N ALA A 52 9.89 25.57 0.61
CA ALA A 52 8.79 26.49 0.52
C ALA A 52 9.07 27.58 1.55
N PRO A 53 9.07 28.86 1.15
CA PRO A 53 9.14 29.93 2.14
C PRO A 53 8.10 29.62 3.21
N LEU A 54 8.47 29.75 4.49
CA LEU A 54 7.49 29.76 5.57
C LEU A 54 6.40 30.70 5.08
N GLN A 55 5.18 30.21 4.88
CA GLN A 55 4.05 31.10 4.72
C GLN A 55 4.00 31.80 6.07
N ASP A 56 4.65 32.96 6.15
CA ASP A 56 4.45 33.86 7.27
C ASP A 56 2.95 34.09 7.27
N ASP A 57 2.29 33.61 8.33
CA ASP A 57 0.90 33.90 8.63
C ASP A 57 0.71 35.42 8.93
N GLU A 58 1.47 36.31 8.28
CA GLU A 58 1.56 37.74 8.58
C GLU A 58 0.96 38.67 7.51
N ASP A 59 0.34 38.14 6.46
CA ASP A 59 -0.20 38.97 5.36
C ASP A 59 -1.74 38.96 5.20
N ASP A 60 -2.53 38.59 6.22
CA ASP A 60 -4.01 38.71 6.12
C ASP A 60 -4.77 39.17 7.39
N PHE A 61 -4.10 39.79 8.38
CA PHE A 61 -4.78 40.31 9.58
C PHE A 61 -4.77 41.85 9.74
N ASN A 62 -4.27 42.61 8.75
CA ASN A 62 -4.18 44.07 8.83
C ASN A 62 -4.65 44.83 7.57
N LEU A 63 -5.69 44.37 6.89
CA LEU A 63 -6.39 45.17 5.88
C LEU A 63 -7.86 45.35 6.25
N LYS A 64 -8.19 46.61 6.61
CA LYS A 64 -9.50 47.22 6.93
C LYS A 64 -9.99 47.13 8.38
N ASN A 65 -9.63 48.15 9.17
CA ASN A 65 -10.61 49.12 9.66
C ASN A 65 -9.94 50.44 10.06
#